data_AF-A0A251TPD8-F1
#
_entry.id   AF-A0A251TPD8-F1
#
_cell.length_a   1.000
_cell.length_b   1.000
_cell.length_c   1.000
_cell.angle_alpha   90.00
_cell.angle_beta   90.00
_cell.angle_gamma   90.00
#
_symmetry.space_group_name_H-M   'P 1'
#
loop_
_entity.id
_entity.type
_entity.pdbx_description
1 polymer ?
#
loop_
_entity_poly.entity_id
_entity_poly.type
_entity_poly.pdbx_seq_one_letter_code
_entity_poly.pdbx_strand_id
1 'polypeptide(L)'
;MLRFFLPYVVLVTTFSVQLSYAISGRSIFLLAGQSNMSGRGGIVNGTWDNYIPPESSPNLAILRLSADLNWQLATEPLHRDIDTTKACGIGPGMVFASWLLRKDSSVEVVGLVPCAVGGTNISEWARGGQLYNGLIGRAQAALEGGGTIRGLLWYQGESDTVSREDAESYKTRLQNFFTHLRADLLLPVLPIIQVALASAEGQYIEMVREAQLGMDLVNLRTVDAKGLRLEPDGLHLTTPSQVTLGKMLADTFLQSQPSSITSNASKTPPNFLTSLLDVFIGLVHFLSYLFVKLSFKIN
;
A
#
# COMPACT_ATOMS: atom_id res chain seq x y z
N MET A 1 37.34 18.45 31.19
CA MET A 1 35.96 18.78 30.76
C MET A 1 35.55 17.95 29.53
N LEU A 2 35.52 16.62 29.62
CA LEU A 2 35.22 15.74 28.47
C LEU A 2 34.45 14.48 28.92
N ARG A 3 33.42 14.64 29.76
CA ARG A 3 32.65 13.51 30.30
C ARG A 3 31.13 13.61 30.11
N PHE A 4 30.64 14.61 29.36
CA PHE A 4 29.21 14.81 29.14
C PHE A 4 28.75 14.63 27.67
N PHE A 5 29.66 14.35 26.72
CA PHE A 5 29.29 14.22 25.29
C PHE A 5 28.91 12.81 24.85
N LEU A 6 29.31 11.77 25.58
CA LEU A 6 29.10 10.38 25.17
C LEU A 6 27.62 9.91 25.17
N PRO A 7 26.77 10.24 26.18
CA PRO A 7 25.37 9.77 26.17
C PRO A 7 24.52 10.49 25.12
N TYR A 8 24.87 11.73 24.75
CA TYR A 8 24.13 12.51 23.77
C TYR A 8 24.37 12.02 22.33
N VAL A 9 25.61 11.65 22.01
CA VAL A 9 25.97 11.07 20.70
C VAL A 9 25.32 9.70 20.50
N VAL A 10 25.30 8.85 21.52
CA VAL A 10 24.65 7.53 21.45
C VAL A 10 23.13 7.68 21.21
N LEU A 11 22.46 8.56 21.95
CA LEU A 11 21.01 8.79 21.82
C LEU A 11 20.62 9.30 20.41
N VAL A 12 21.40 10.23 19.85
CA VAL A 12 21.19 10.75 18.50
C VAL A 12 21.42 9.66 17.45
N THR A 13 22.47 8.85 17.58
CA THR A 13 22.73 7.75 16.64
C THR A 13 21.64 6.67 16.68
N THR A 14 21.11 6.32 17.85
CA THR A 14 20.02 5.34 17.96
C THR A 14 18.74 5.84 17.31
N PHE A 15 18.41 7.13 17.47
CA PHE A 15 17.21 7.72 16.88
C PHE A 15 17.30 7.80 15.34
N SER A 16 18.46 8.20 14.81
CA SER A 16 18.71 8.23 13.36
C SER A 16 18.66 6.84 12.74
N VAL A 17 19.21 5.81 13.41
CA VAL A 17 19.19 4.42 12.94
C VAL A 17 17.75 3.87 12.91
N GLN A 18 16.96 4.12 13.96
CA GLN A 18 15.56 3.68 14.02
C GLN A 18 14.68 4.36 12.96
N LEU A 19 14.92 5.64 12.70
CA LEU A 19 14.25 6.36 11.61
C LEU A 19 14.67 5.79 10.25
N SER A 20 15.96 5.53 10.00
CA SER A 20 16.42 4.93 8.74
C SER A 20 15.94 3.49 8.53
N TYR A 21 15.76 2.70 9.59
CA TYR A 21 15.20 1.34 9.50
C TYR A 21 13.69 1.37 9.21
N ALA A 22 12.95 2.26 9.89
CA ALA A 22 11.54 2.54 9.57
C ALA A 22 11.36 3.08 8.13
N ILE A 23 12.41 3.71 7.57
CA ILE A 23 12.44 4.16 6.18
C ILE A 23 12.75 3.01 5.19
N SER A 24 13.65 2.08 5.53
CA SER A 24 14.05 0.98 4.63
C SER A 24 13.11 -0.25 4.60
N GLY A 25 12.15 -0.37 5.53
CA GLY A 25 11.31 -1.57 5.72
C GLY A 25 9.82 -1.43 5.39
N ARG A 26 9.41 -0.36 4.69
CA ARG A 26 7.97 -0.09 4.47
C ARG A 26 7.31 -1.09 3.53
N SER A 27 6.11 -1.52 3.90
CA SER A 27 5.17 -2.19 3.01
C SER A 27 4.36 -1.14 2.24
N ILE A 28 4.68 -0.95 0.96
CA ILE A 28 4.10 0.08 0.10
C ILE A 28 2.89 -0.48 -0.66
N PHE A 29 1.78 0.24 -0.66
CA PHE A 29 0.57 -0.10 -1.39
C PHE A 29 0.16 1.04 -2.31
N LEU A 30 -0.04 0.71 -3.59
CA LEU A 30 -0.55 1.63 -4.59
C LEU A 30 -2.09 1.67 -4.49
N LEU A 31 -2.67 2.87 -4.46
CA LEU A 31 -4.12 3.08 -4.39
C LEU A 31 -4.56 3.76 -5.68
N ALA A 32 -5.18 3.03 -6.60
CA ALA A 32 -5.53 3.57 -7.91
C ALA A 32 -6.93 3.17 -8.38
N GLY A 33 -7.42 3.88 -9.38
CA GLY A 33 -8.77 3.76 -9.89
C GLY A 33 -9.48 5.10 -9.89
N GLN A 34 -10.78 5.11 -9.55
CA GLN A 34 -11.60 6.33 -9.62
C GLN A 34 -12.10 6.85 -8.27
N SER A 35 -13.20 7.62 -8.29
CA SER A 35 -13.74 8.34 -7.15
C SER A 35 -13.95 7.47 -5.91
N ASN A 36 -14.44 6.23 -6.05
CA ASN A 36 -14.62 5.33 -4.92
C ASN A 36 -13.31 4.79 -4.30
N MET A 37 -12.19 4.74 -5.04
CA MET A 37 -10.84 4.56 -4.46
C MET A 37 -10.33 5.86 -3.83
N SER A 38 -10.49 6.98 -4.54
CA SER A 38 -9.97 8.27 -4.08
C SER A 38 -10.61 8.73 -2.76
N GLY A 39 -11.89 8.40 -2.59
CA GLY A 39 -12.70 8.67 -1.41
C GLY A 39 -13.79 9.70 -1.66
N ARG A 40 -15.03 9.33 -1.34
CA ARG A 40 -16.22 10.19 -1.38
C ARG A 40 -17.17 9.97 -0.20
N GLY A 41 -16.80 9.13 0.76
CA GLY A 41 -17.59 8.94 1.97
C GLY A 41 -17.68 10.24 2.76
N GLY A 42 -18.89 10.63 3.14
CA GLY A 42 -19.19 11.88 3.83
C GLY A 42 -19.23 13.10 2.90
N ILE A 43 -19.15 12.92 1.57
CA ILE A 43 -19.38 14.01 0.62
C ILE A 43 -20.89 14.12 0.34
N VAL A 44 -21.49 15.24 0.75
CA VAL A 44 -22.88 15.58 0.41
C VAL A 44 -22.89 16.95 -0.24
N ASN A 45 -23.53 17.07 -1.41
CA ASN A 45 -23.57 18.31 -2.20
C ASN A 45 -22.18 18.92 -2.47
N GLY A 46 -21.19 18.06 -2.72
CA GLY A 46 -19.81 18.47 -3.01
C GLY A 46 -18.99 18.94 -1.81
N THR A 47 -19.53 18.83 -0.58
CA THR A 47 -18.85 19.22 0.65
C THR A 47 -18.63 18.00 1.53
N TRP A 48 -17.43 17.87 2.09
CA TRP A 48 -17.11 16.82 3.06
C TRP A 48 -17.58 17.21 4.47
N ASP A 49 -18.17 16.26 5.19
CA ASP A 49 -18.59 16.42 6.59
C ASP A 49 -17.43 16.48 7.60
N ASN A 50 -16.19 16.23 7.14
CA ASN A 50 -14.97 16.14 7.95
C ASN A 50 -15.02 15.05 9.05
N TYR A 51 -15.95 14.11 8.96
CA TYR A 51 -16.04 13.01 9.90
C TYR A 51 -14.97 11.95 9.60
N ILE A 52 -14.11 11.68 10.59
CA ILE A 52 -13.11 10.61 10.54
C ILE A 52 -13.61 9.43 11.37
N PRO A 53 -13.88 8.25 10.76
CA PRO A 53 -14.23 7.06 11.54
C PRO A 53 -13.01 6.58 12.34
N PRO A 54 -13.20 5.96 13.52
CA PRO A 54 -12.09 5.50 14.37
C PRO A 54 -11.09 4.58 13.66
N GLU A 55 -11.54 3.75 12.72
CA GLU A 55 -10.69 2.87 11.90
C GLU A 55 -9.76 3.62 10.95
N SER A 56 -10.03 4.89 10.66
CA SER A 56 -9.19 5.78 9.85
C SER A 56 -8.38 6.77 10.68
N SER A 57 -8.28 6.55 12.00
CA SER A 57 -7.48 7.42 12.87
C SER A 57 -6.01 7.41 12.43
N PRO A 58 -5.33 8.57 12.41
CA PRO A 58 -3.91 8.63 12.07
C PRO A 58 -3.05 7.75 12.98
N ASN A 59 -2.03 7.11 12.40
CA ASN A 59 -1.07 6.26 13.11
C ASN A 59 0.32 6.53 12.54
N LEU A 60 1.33 6.69 13.41
CA LEU A 60 2.72 6.96 13.01
C LEU A 60 3.32 5.85 12.11
N ALA A 61 2.76 4.64 12.17
CA ALA A 61 3.12 3.52 11.30
C ALA A 61 2.44 3.54 9.92
N ILE A 62 1.59 4.54 9.62
CA ILE A 62 0.90 4.68 8.34
C ILE A 62 1.31 6.02 7.71
N LEU A 63 1.97 5.93 6.56
CA LEU A 63 2.48 7.07 5.82
C LEU A 63 1.75 7.20 4.48
N ARG A 64 1.71 8.42 3.95
CA ARG A 64 1.16 8.75 2.63
C ARG A 64 2.21 9.49 1.81
N LEU A 65 2.35 9.13 0.54
CA LEU A 65 3.14 9.91 -0.41
C LEU A 65 2.31 11.10 -0.94
N SER A 66 2.75 12.33 -0.65
CA SER A 66 2.08 13.55 -1.14
C SER A 66 2.22 13.75 -2.65
N ALA A 67 1.53 14.75 -3.21
CA ALA A 67 1.71 15.17 -4.60
C ALA A 67 3.15 15.59 -4.89
N ASP A 68 3.79 16.28 -3.93
CA ASP A 68 5.21 16.71 -4.00
C ASP A 68 6.21 15.57 -3.72
N LEU A 69 5.77 14.32 -3.77
CA LEU A 69 6.60 13.11 -3.58
C LEU A 69 7.28 13.02 -2.20
N ASN A 70 6.68 13.62 -1.17
CA ASN A 70 7.17 13.55 0.20
C ASN A 70 6.32 12.57 1.03
N TRP A 71 6.99 11.70 1.78
CA TRP A 71 6.33 10.86 2.79
C TRP A 71 5.90 11.71 3.97
N GLN A 72 4.61 11.62 4.33
CA GLN A 72 4.01 12.32 5.48
C GLN A 72 3.13 11.36 6.27
N LEU A 73 2.76 11.74 7.49
CA LEU A 73 1.74 11.03 8.26
C LEU A 73 0.45 10.91 7.43
N ALA A 74 -0.10 9.71 7.32
CA ALA A 74 -1.32 9.50 6.57
C ALA A 74 -2.54 10.04 7.35
N THR A 75 -3.31 10.89 6.68
CA THR A 75 -4.57 11.46 7.17
C THR A 75 -5.56 11.50 6.02
N GLU A 76 -6.84 11.25 6.31
CA GLU A 76 -7.91 11.45 5.32
C GLU A 76 -8.13 12.96 5.06
N PRO A 77 -8.56 13.36 3.86
CA PRO A 77 -8.75 12.52 2.66
C PRO A 77 -7.40 12.16 2.02
N LEU A 78 -7.16 10.88 1.73
CA LEU A 78 -5.89 10.41 1.18
C LEU A 78 -5.58 10.94 -0.23
N HIS A 79 -6.56 11.39 -1.01
CA HIS A 79 -6.36 11.86 -2.38
C HIS A 79 -6.49 13.39 -2.54
N ARG A 80 -6.54 14.15 -1.44
CA ARG A 80 -6.80 15.61 -1.42
C ARG A 80 -5.94 16.49 -2.35
N ASP A 81 -4.71 16.09 -2.62
CA ASP A 81 -3.73 16.77 -3.49
C ASP A 81 -3.44 15.97 -4.78
N ILE A 82 -4.16 14.87 -5.00
CA ILE A 82 -4.02 13.97 -6.15
C ILE A 82 -5.26 14.10 -7.06
N ASP A 83 -6.45 13.86 -6.51
CA ASP A 83 -7.73 14.02 -7.19
C ASP A 83 -8.28 15.43 -6.93
N THR A 84 -7.65 16.43 -7.55
CA THR A 84 -7.89 17.85 -7.26
C THR A 84 -9.13 18.44 -7.96
N THR A 85 -9.79 17.67 -8.82
CA THR A 85 -10.93 18.16 -9.61
C THR A 85 -12.24 18.21 -8.80
N LYS A 86 -12.33 17.44 -7.72
CA LYS A 86 -13.50 17.31 -6.85
C LYS A 86 -13.09 17.15 -5.39
N ALA A 87 -13.99 17.49 -4.47
CA ALA A 87 -13.76 17.26 -3.05
C ALA A 87 -13.59 15.76 -2.77
N CYS A 88 -12.53 15.41 -2.03
CA CYS A 88 -12.27 14.07 -1.54
C CYS A 88 -12.83 13.90 -0.12
N GLY A 89 -13.40 12.74 0.16
CA GLY A 89 -13.84 12.33 1.49
C GLY A 89 -13.14 11.05 1.94
N ILE A 90 -13.82 10.23 2.74
CA ILE A 90 -13.28 8.94 3.19
C ILE A 90 -13.17 7.97 2.01
N GLY A 91 -11.99 7.37 1.85
CA GLY A 91 -11.73 6.21 0.99
C GLY A 91 -11.38 4.96 1.82
N PRO A 92 -11.01 3.84 1.17
CA PRO A 92 -10.74 2.58 1.88
C PRO A 92 -9.30 2.49 2.42
N GLY A 93 -8.41 3.38 2.01
CA GLY A 93 -6.95 3.24 2.20
C GLY A 93 -6.48 3.30 3.66
N MET A 94 -6.97 4.25 4.46
CA MET A 94 -6.59 4.33 5.88
C MET A 94 -7.09 3.10 6.66
N VAL A 95 -8.30 2.64 6.37
CA VAL A 95 -8.87 1.47 7.02
C VAL A 95 -8.13 0.20 6.62
N PHE A 96 -7.80 0.05 5.34
CA PHE A 96 -6.94 -1.04 4.86
C PHE A 96 -5.62 -1.10 5.64
N ALA A 97 -4.90 0.03 5.73
CA ALA A 97 -3.60 0.09 6.40
C ALA A 97 -3.71 -0.21 7.91
N SER A 98 -4.68 0.42 8.59
CA SER A 98 -4.95 0.19 10.00
C SER A 98 -5.31 -1.27 10.29
N TRP A 99 -6.12 -1.88 9.44
CA TRP A 99 -6.55 -3.26 9.60
C TRP A 99 -5.43 -4.26 9.33
N LEU A 100 -4.60 -3.99 8.32
CA LEU A 100 -3.40 -4.78 8.01
C LEU A 100 -2.43 -4.81 9.19
N LEU A 101 -2.06 -3.63 9.72
CA LEU A 101 -1.16 -3.52 10.88
C LEU A 101 -1.68 -4.24 12.13
N ARG A 102 -3.01 -4.31 12.31
CA ARG A 102 -3.62 -5.04 13.43
C ARG A 102 -3.54 -6.56 13.27
N LYS A 103 -3.57 -7.06 12.03
CA LYS A 103 -3.67 -8.50 11.74
C LYS A 103 -2.32 -9.14 11.39
N ASP A 104 -1.36 -8.37 10.93
CA ASP A 104 -0.05 -8.87 10.53
C ASP A 104 1.07 -8.10 11.23
N SER A 105 1.57 -8.69 12.32
CA SER A 105 2.67 -8.11 13.11
C SER A 105 4.02 -8.13 12.38
N SER A 106 4.13 -8.75 11.20
CA SER A 106 5.33 -8.64 10.35
C SER A 106 5.38 -7.33 9.57
N VAL A 107 4.25 -6.62 9.46
CA VAL A 107 4.19 -5.30 8.82
C VAL A 107 4.37 -4.24 9.89
N GLU A 108 5.53 -3.56 9.88
CA GLU A 108 5.84 -2.51 10.85
C GLU A 108 5.35 -1.13 10.38
N VAL A 109 5.52 -0.83 9.09
CA VAL A 109 5.15 0.47 8.50
C VAL A 109 4.44 0.24 7.16
N VAL A 110 3.29 0.89 6.98
CA VAL A 110 2.53 0.91 5.73
C VAL A 110 2.74 2.25 5.02
N GLY A 111 3.17 2.22 3.77
CA GLY A 111 3.24 3.38 2.90
C GLY A 111 2.11 3.36 1.87
N LEU A 112 1.25 4.37 1.88
CA LEU A 112 0.15 4.52 0.92
C LEU A 112 0.55 5.48 -0.19
N VAL A 113 0.40 5.03 -1.44
CA VAL A 113 0.69 5.83 -2.64
C VAL A 113 -0.64 6.11 -3.36
N PRO A 114 -1.32 7.22 -3.02
CA PRO A 114 -2.57 7.60 -3.66
C PRO A 114 -2.33 8.04 -5.11
N CYS A 115 -3.08 7.46 -6.04
CA CYS A 115 -3.01 7.72 -7.49
C CYS A 115 -4.40 7.82 -8.14
N ALA A 116 -5.48 7.48 -7.46
CA ALA A 116 -6.83 7.47 -8.04
C ALA A 116 -7.32 8.87 -8.44
N VAL A 117 -8.12 8.95 -9.51
CA VAL A 117 -8.67 10.20 -10.06
C VAL A 117 -10.15 9.99 -10.43
N GLY A 118 -11.04 10.87 -9.96
CA GLY A 118 -12.48 10.70 -10.16
C GLY A 118 -12.93 10.81 -11.62
N GLY A 119 -13.94 10.02 -12.01
CA GLY A 119 -14.61 10.11 -13.31
C GLY A 119 -13.82 9.57 -14.50
N THR A 120 -12.75 8.81 -14.26
CA THR A 120 -11.88 8.30 -15.34
C THR A 120 -12.34 6.94 -15.85
N ASN A 121 -12.35 6.78 -17.16
CA ASN A 121 -12.55 5.53 -17.87
C ASN A 121 -11.25 4.69 -17.91
N ILE A 122 -11.33 3.35 -18.02
CA ILE A 122 -10.15 2.48 -18.08
C ILE A 122 -9.21 2.81 -19.26
N SER A 123 -9.74 3.38 -20.35
CA SER A 123 -8.93 3.81 -21.49
C SER A 123 -7.94 4.93 -21.15
N GLU A 124 -8.26 5.79 -20.17
CA GLU A 124 -7.36 6.85 -19.69
C GLU A 124 -6.19 6.29 -18.85
N TRP A 125 -6.33 5.05 -18.37
CA TRP A 125 -5.31 4.29 -17.66
C TRP A 125 -4.45 3.41 -18.58
N ALA A 126 -4.59 3.53 -19.89
CA ALA A 126 -3.76 2.81 -20.85
C ALA A 126 -2.27 3.19 -20.70
N ARG A 127 -1.38 2.22 -20.94
CA ARG A 127 0.08 2.42 -20.87
C ARG A 127 0.50 3.58 -21.78
N GLY A 128 1.30 4.50 -21.24
CA GLY A 128 1.71 5.73 -21.92
C GLY A 128 0.76 6.92 -21.72
N GLY A 129 -0.46 6.69 -21.22
CA GLY A 129 -1.39 7.74 -20.80
C GLY A 129 -0.93 8.49 -19.55
N GLN A 130 -1.48 9.69 -19.32
CA GLN A 130 -1.06 10.56 -18.21
C GLN A 130 -1.28 9.92 -16.83
N LEU A 131 -2.44 9.30 -16.59
CA LEU A 131 -2.76 8.65 -15.32
C LEU A 131 -1.85 7.44 -15.06
N TYR A 132 -1.63 6.63 -16.09
CA TYR A 132 -0.71 5.49 -16.03
C TYR A 132 0.71 5.94 -15.70
N ASN A 133 1.25 6.90 -16.45
CA ASN A 133 2.61 7.40 -16.23
C ASN A 133 2.76 8.07 -14.86
N GLY A 134 1.73 8.79 -14.40
CA GLY A 134 1.68 9.36 -13.06
C GLY A 134 1.74 8.28 -11.98
N LEU A 135 1.01 7.18 -12.14
CA LEU A 135 1.05 6.04 -11.23
C LEU A 135 2.42 5.37 -11.21
N ILE A 136 3.05 5.14 -12.37
CA ILE A 136 4.39 4.54 -12.45
C ILE A 136 5.43 5.47 -11.80
N GLY A 137 5.41 6.77 -12.11
CA GLY A 137 6.34 7.74 -11.54
C GLY A 137 6.21 7.85 -10.02
N ARG A 138 4.99 7.84 -9.48
CA ARG A 138 4.74 7.84 -8.03
C ARG A 138 5.18 6.54 -7.37
N ALA A 139 4.96 5.39 -8.02
CA ALA A 139 5.44 4.11 -7.53
C ALA A 139 6.98 4.05 -7.48
N GLN A 140 7.67 4.62 -8.48
CA GLN A 140 9.13 4.72 -8.50
C GLN A 140 9.65 5.66 -7.41
N ALA A 141 9.05 6.86 -7.27
CA ALA A 141 9.41 7.80 -6.22
C ALA A 141 9.20 7.22 -4.82
N ALA A 142 8.15 6.42 -4.62
CA ALA A 142 7.90 5.73 -3.36
C ALA A 142 9.04 4.78 -2.95
N LEU A 143 9.80 4.25 -3.91
CA LEU A 143 10.93 3.34 -3.70
C LEU A 143 12.25 4.06 -3.41
N GLU A 144 12.40 5.35 -3.70
CA GLU A 144 13.67 6.09 -3.54
C GLU A 144 14.14 6.13 -2.07
N GLY A 145 13.19 6.12 -1.12
CA GLY A 145 13.47 6.03 0.31
C GLY A 145 13.64 4.60 0.84
N GLY A 146 13.59 3.57 -0.01
CA GLY A 146 13.51 2.18 0.41
C GLY A 146 12.08 1.72 0.73
N GLY A 147 11.95 0.43 1.09
CA GLY A 147 10.67 -0.26 1.21
C GLY A 147 10.39 -1.20 0.03
N THR A 148 9.20 -1.75 -0.03
CA THR A 148 8.80 -2.73 -1.05
C THR A 148 7.34 -2.51 -1.43
N ILE A 149 7.05 -2.45 -2.73
CA ILE A 149 5.67 -2.45 -3.22
C ILE A 149 5.10 -3.86 -2.99
N ARG A 150 4.11 -3.94 -2.09
CA ARG A 150 3.47 -5.19 -1.65
C ARG A 150 2.18 -5.48 -2.40
N GLY A 151 1.53 -4.47 -2.99
CA GLY A 151 0.33 -4.68 -3.79
C GLY A 151 -0.26 -3.41 -4.41
N LEU A 152 -1.15 -3.63 -5.36
CA LEU A 152 -2.06 -2.62 -5.90
C LEU A 152 -3.48 -2.88 -5.35
N LEU A 153 -4.11 -1.84 -4.81
CA LEU A 153 -5.54 -1.78 -4.58
C LEU A 153 -6.19 -0.99 -5.72
N TRP A 154 -7.10 -1.63 -6.43
CA TRP A 154 -7.74 -1.09 -7.63
C TRP A 154 -9.27 -1.03 -7.47
N TYR A 155 -9.85 0.16 -7.58
CA TYR A 155 -11.32 0.30 -7.63
C TYR A 155 -11.71 1.33 -8.69
N GLN A 156 -12.18 0.82 -9.83
CA GLN A 156 -12.57 1.58 -11.00
C GLN A 156 -13.55 0.77 -11.85
N GLY A 157 -14.36 1.46 -12.63
CA GLY A 157 -15.15 0.88 -13.72
C GLY A 157 -16.52 1.56 -13.86
N GLU A 158 -16.93 2.40 -12.93
CA GLU A 158 -18.26 3.01 -12.95
C GLU A 158 -18.46 3.87 -14.21
N SER A 159 -17.43 4.59 -14.68
CA SER A 159 -17.50 5.39 -15.91
C SER A 159 -17.52 4.52 -17.19
N ASP A 160 -17.00 3.29 -17.14
CA ASP A 160 -17.05 2.32 -18.25
C ASP A 160 -18.45 1.70 -18.44
N THR A 161 -19.37 1.93 -17.51
CA THR A 161 -20.75 1.41 -17.59
C THR A 161 -21.69 2.26 -18.45
N VAL A 162 -21.22 3.42 -18.94
CA VAL A 162 -22.03 4.38 -19.70
C VAL A 162 -22.27 3.90 -21.13
N SER A 163 -21.21 3.49 -21.82
CA SER A 163 -21.29 3.03 -23.21
C SER A 163 -21.16 1.51 -23.28
N ARG A 164 -21.84 0.90 -24.25
CA ARG A 164 -21.75 -0.54 -24.47
C ARG A 164 -20.35 -0.95 -24.93
N GLU A 165 -19.74 -0.12 -25.78
CA GLU A 165 -18.41 -0.35 -26.33
C GLU A 165 -17.33 -0.40 -25.25
N ASP A 166 -17.39 0.52 -24.28
CA ASP A 166 -16.44 0.54 -23.15
C ASP A 166 -16.64 -0.66 -22.25
N ALA A 167 -17.90 -0.99 -21.91
CA ALA A 167 -18.21 -2.16 -21.10
C ALA A 167 -17.76 -3.48 -21.77
N GLU A 168 -17.98 -3.64 -23.08
CA GLU A 168 -17.51 -4.81 -23.85
C GLU A 168 -15.99 -4.88 -23.91
N SER A 169 -15.30 -3.74 -23.99
CA SER A 169 -13.84 -3.66 -24.05
C SER A 169 -13.17 -3.74 -22.67
N TYR A 170 -13.92 -3.60 -21.58
CA TYR A 170 -13.42 -3.38 -20.23
C TYR A 170 -12.44 -4.46 -19.78
N LYS A 171 -12.81 -5.74 -19.92
CA LYS A 171 -11.99 -6.88 -19.50
C LYS A 171 -10.59 -6.84 -20.09
N THR A 172 -10.51 -6.65 -21.41
CA THR A 172 -9.25 -6.63 -22.15
C THR A 172 -8.41 -5.42 -21.76
N ARG A 173 -9.01 -4.23 -21.66
CA ARG A 173 -8.29 -3.00 -21.26
C ARG A 173 -7.74 -3.11 -19.84
N LEU A 174 -8.53 -3.63 -18.90
CA LEU A 174 -8.12 -3.82 -17.51
C LEU A 174 -7.01 -4.88 -17.37
N GLN A 175 -7.12 -6.01 -18.06
CA GLN A 175 -6.07 -7.04 -18.07
C GLN A 175 -4.75 -6.49 -18.64
N ASN A 176 -4.82 -5.69 -19.71
CA ASN A 176 -3.66 -5.00 -20.27
C ASN A 176 -3.06 -4.01 -19.28
N PHE A 177 -3.88 -3.21 -18.59
CA PHE A 177 -3.41 -2.30 -17.55
C PHE A 177 -2.61 -3.04 -16.47
N PHE A 178 -3.14 -4.12 -15.90
CA PHE A 178 -2.44 -4.91 -14.88
C PHE A 178 -1.15 -5.55 -15.40
N THR A 179 -1.18 -6.09 -16.62
CA THR A 179 0.00 -6.73 -17.24
C THR A 179 1.10 -5.71 -17.49
N HIS A 180 0.77 -4.54 -18.04
CA HIS A 180 1.70 -3.46 -18.26
C HIS A 180 2.27 -2.92 -16.94
N LEU A 181 1.42 -2.68 -15.94
CA LEU A 181 1.85 -2.23 -14.62
C LEU A 181 2.91 -3.16 -14.01
N ARG A 182 2.67 -4.47 -14.05
CA ARG A 182 3.64 -5.46 -13.54
C ARG A 182 4.94 -5.45 -14.32
N ALA A 183 4.88 -5.31 -15.65
CA ALA A 183 6.05 -5.24 -16.50
C ALA A 183 6.88 -3.97 -16.21
N ASP A 184 6.25 -2.80 -16.17
CA ASP A 184 6.93 -1.51 -16.01
C ASP A 184 7.47 -1.28 -14.60
N LEU A 185 6.88 -1.92 -13.59
CA LEU A 185 7.42 -1.96 -12.22
C LEU A 185 8.41 -3.12 -12.00
N LEU A 186 8.59 -4.02 -12.96
CA LEU A 186 9.39 -5.26 -12.83
C LEU A 186 8.91 -6.17 -11.68
N LEU A 187 7.59 -6.23 -11.46
CA LEU A 187 6.94 -7.02 -10.41
C LEU A 187 5.95 -8.03 -11.02
N PRO A 188 6.42 -9.11 -11.67
CA PRO A 188 5.59 -10.02 -12.46
C PRO A 188 4.50 -10.75 -11.65
N VAL A 189 4.69 -10.85 -10.32
CA VAL A 189 3.79 -11.53 -9.39
C VAL A 189 3.17 -10.56 -8.37
N LEU A 190 3.20 -9.25 -8.64
CA LEU A 190 2.61 -8.23 -7.75
C LEU A 190 1.17 -8.59 -7.39
N PRO A 191 0.82 -8.73 -6.10
CA PRO A 191 -0.56 -8.89 -5.67
C PRO A 191 -1.42 -7.70 -6.13
N ILE A 192 -2.54 -8.00 -6.78
CA ILE A 192 -3.54 -7.01 -7.18
C ILE A 192 -4.86 -7.41 -6.55
N ILE A 193 -5.48 -6.46 -5.85
CA ILE A 193 -6.82 -6.61 -5.31
C ILE A 193 -7.70 -5.59 -6.00
N GLN A 194 -8.54 -6.08 -6.91
CA GLN A 194 -9.54 -5.26 -7.56
C GLN A 194 -10.87 -5.33 -6.81
N VAL A 195 -11.74 -4.36 -7.05
CA VAL A 195 -13.09 -4.29 -6.48
C VAL A 195 -14.12 -4.42 -7.60
N ALA A 196 -15.01 -5.40 -7.50
CA ALA A 196 -16.19 -5.49 -8.35
C ALA A 196 -17.23 -4.44 -7.92
N LEU A 197 -17.75 -3.67 -8.88
CA LEU A 197 -18.46 -2.42 -8.60
C LEU A 197 -19.70 -2.56 -7.70
N ALA A 198 -19.88 -1.64 -6.76
CA ALA A 198 -21.13 -1.52 -6.00
C ALA A 198 -22.25 -0.80 -6.77
N SER A 199 -21.87 0.08 -7.69
CA SER A 199 -22.69 1.09 -8.36
C SER A 199 -22.14 1.39 -9.76
N ALA A 200 -22.81 2.26 -10.51
CA ALA A 200 -22.46 2.56 -11.89
C ALA A 200 -22.95 3.96 -12.31
N GLU A 201 -22.28 4.58 -13.28
CA GLU A 201 -22.76 5.82 -13.92
C GLU A 201 -23.74 5.53 -15.08
N GLY A 202 -23.76 4.31 -15.60
CA GLY A 202 -24.60 3.89 -16.72
C GLY A 202 -25.18 2.48 -16.58
N GLN A 203 -25.88 2.05 -17.63
CA GLN A 203 -26.73 0.86 -17.61
C GLN A 203 -25.97 -0.48 -17.75
N TYR A 204 -24.67 -0.45 -18.07
CA TYR A 204 -23.89 -1.65 -18.41
C TYR A 204 -23.08 -2.22 -17.23
N ILE A 205 -23.53 -1.99 -16.00
CA ILE A 205 -22.85 -2.44 -14.77
C ILE A 205 -22.57 -3.94 -14.74
N GLU A 206 -23.53 -4.78 -15.16
CA GLU A 206 -23.35 -6.23 -15.06
C GLU A 206 -22.26 -6.73 -16.02
N MET A 207 -22.07 -6.12 -17.21
CA MET A 207 -20.95 -6.46 -18.10
C MET A 207 -19.59 -6.12 -17.47
N VAL A 208 -19.46 -4.94 -16.87
CA VAL A 208 -18.22 -4.53 -16.19
C VAL A 208 -17.94 -5.43 -14.97
N ARG A 209 -18.97 -5.76 -14.19
CA ARG A 209 -18.84 -6.68 -13.04
C ARG A 209 -18.47 -8.10 -13.46
N GLU A 210 -19.09 -8.64 -14.51
CA GLU A 210 -18.73 -9.95 -15.08
C GLU A 210 -17.26 -9.98 -15.51
N ALA A 211 -16.75 -8.89 -16.09
CA ALA A 211 -15.34 -8.76 -16.42
C ALA A 211 -14.43 -8.76 -15.18
N GLN A 212 -14.80 -8.03 -14.11
CA GLN A 212 -14.02 -7.94 -12.87
C GLN A 212 -14.01 -9.27 -12.08
N LEU A 213 -15.15 -9.96 -12.03
CA LEU A 213 -15.32 -11.23 -11.31
C LEU A 213 -14.75 -12.42 -12.10
N GLY A 214 -14.84 -12.38 -13.43
CA GLY A 214 -14.42 -13.46 -14.32
C GLY A 214 -13.00 -13.31 -14.91
N MET A 215 -12.19 -12.39 -14.37
CA MET A 215 -10.80 -12.23 -14.80
C MET A 215 -9.90 -13.22 -14.06
N ASP A 216 -9.20 -14.06 -14.83
CA ASP A 216 -8.18 -14.96 -14.31
C ASP A 216 -6.79 -14.42 -14.65
N LEU A 217 -6.05 -14.02 -13.62
CA LEU A 217 -4.70 -13.51 -13.73
C LEU A 217 -3.92 -13.90 -12.48
N VAL A 218 -2.64 -14.25 -12.63
CA VAL A 218 -1.77 -14.63 -11.49
C VAL A 218 -1.84 -13.56 -10.40
N ASN A 219 -1.96 -13.96 -9.12
CA ASN A 219 -2.02 -13.08 -7.96
C ASN A 219 -3.03 -11.91 -8.05
N LEU A 220 -4.11 -12.10 -8.83
CA LEU A 220 -5.27 -11.23 -8.82
C LEU A 220 -6.32 -11.81 -7.86
N ARG A 221 -6.92 -10.95 -7.06
CA ARG A 221 -8.11 -11.24 -6.26
C ARG A 221 -9.15 -10.14 -6.45
N THR A 222 -10.41 -10.50 -6.35
CA THR A 222 -11.53 -9.57 -6.50
C THR A 222 -12.35 -9.55 -5.22
N VAL A 223 -12.56 -8.35 -4.67
CA VAL A 223 -13.52 -8.08 -3.59
C VAL A 223 -14.83 -7.63 -4.22
N ASP A 224 -15.97 -8.19 -3.80
CA ASP A 224 -17.27 -7.75 -4.30
C ASP A 224 -17.89 -6.67 -3.41
N ALA A 225 -18.05 -5.45 -3.95
CA ALA A 225 -18.66 -4.34 -3.24
C ALA A 225 -20.19 -4.26 -3.40
N LYS A 226 -20.83 -5.20 -4.13
CA LYS A 226 -22.28 -5.23 -4.32
C LYS A 226 -23.02 -5.25 -2.98
N GLY A 227 -23.99 -4.35 -2.83
CA GLY A 227 -24.79 -4.22 -1.62
C GLY A 227 -24.19 -3.33 -0.53
N LEU A 228 -22.97 -2.82 -0.70
CA LEU A 228 -22.48 -1.73 0.15
C LEU A 228 -23.33 -0.47 -0.06
N ARG A 229 -23.58 0.25 1.04
CA ARG A 229 -24.44 1.44 1.04
C ARG A 229 -23.80 2.60 0.28
N LEU A 230 -24.62 3.28 -0.51
CA LEU A 230 -24.22 4.44 -1.30
C LEU A 230 -24.66 5.74 -0.63
N GLU A 231 -23.94 6.81 -0.92
CA GLU A 231 -24.33 8.18 -0.64
C GLU A 231 -25.64 8.54 -1.37
N PRO A 232 -26.30 9.66 -1.03
CA PRO A 232 -27.56 10.06 -1.66
C PRO A 232 -27.49 10.24 -3.19
N ASP A 233 -26.31 10.37 -3.77
CA ASP A 233 -26.12 10.43 -5.23
C ASP A 233 -26.30 9.07 -5.93
N GLY A 234 -26.39 7.97 -5.17
CA GLY A 234 -26.56 6.62 -5.72
C GLY A 234 -25.34 6.10 -6.47
N LEU A 235 -24.18 6.73 -6.33
CA LEU A 235 -22.95 6.40 -7.05
C LEU A 235 -21.79 6.10 -6.10
N HIS A 236 -21.59 6.92 -5.06
CA HIS A 236 -20.41 6.81 -4.22
C HIS A 236 -20.67 6.00 -2.95
N LEU A 237 -19.68 5.27 -2.46
CA LEU A 237 -19.78 4.55 -1.19
C LEU A 237 -19.83 5.52 0.00
N THR A 238 -20.71 5.26 0.96
CA THR A 238 -20.74 5.99 2.24
C THR A 238 -19.48 5.76 3.07
N THR A 239 -19.20 6.64 4.05
CA THR A 239 -18.11 6.43 5.02
C THR A 239 -18.14 5.04 5.69
N PRO A 240 -19.28 4.54 6.24
CA PRO A 240 -19.33 3.17 6.77
C PRO A 240 -19.05 2.07 5.72
N SER A 241 -19.49 2.27 4.48
CA SER A 241 -19.19 1.32 3.38
C SER A 241 -17.70 1.31 3.03
N GLN A 242 -17.04 2.46 3.04
CA GLN A 242 -15.60 2.57 2.83
C GLN A 242 -14.81 1.88 3.95
N VAL A 243 -15.29 1.97 5.20
CA VAL A 243 -14.74 1.20 6.33
C VAL A 243 -14.87 -0.30 6.09
N THR A 244 -16.04 -0.77 5.67
CA THR A 244 -16.26 -2.19 5.35
C THR A 244 -15.35 -2.64 4.20
N LEU A 245 -15.28 -1.87 3.12
CA LEU A 245 -14.44 -2.17 1.97
C LEU A 245 -12.95 -2.22 2.33
N GLY A 246 -12.44 -1.27 3.13
CA GLY A 246 -11.05 -1.27 3.58
C GLY A 246 -10.68 -2.54 4.37
N LYS A 247 -11.58 -3.03 5.22
CA LYS A 247 -11.40 -4.31 5.95
C LYS A 247 -11.41 -5.50 4.98
N MET A 248 -12.34 -5.53 4.02
CA MET A 248 -12.41 -6.58 2.99
C MET A 248 -11.12 -6.64 2.16
N LEU A 249 -10.61 -5.50 1.69
CA LEU A 249 -9.35 -5.42 0.95
C LEU A 249 -8.16 -5.96 1.75
N ALA A 250 -8.05 -5.59 3.02
CA ALA A 250 -6.96 -6.05 3.89
C ALA A 250 -7.06 -7.55 4.18
N ASP A 251 -8.27 -8.07 4.45
CA ASP A 251 -8.48 -9.51 4.66
C ASP A 251 -8.17 -10.32 3.39
N THR A 252 -8.59 -9.83 2.22
CA THR A 252 -8.25 -10.46 0.93
C THR A 252 -6.74 -10.42 0.67
N PHE A 253 -6.05 -9.32 1.01
CA PHE A 253 -4.60 -9.24 0.88
C PHE A 253 -3.90 -10.31 1.71
N LEU A 254 -4.29 -10.45 2.97
CA LEU A 254 -3.70 -11.42 3.90
C LEU A 254 -3.95 -12.86 3.46
N GLN A 255 -5.15 -13.17 2.97
CA GLN A 255 -5.50 -14.50 2.45
C GLN A 255 -4.79 -14.85 1.13
N SER A 256 -4.35 -13.84 0.38
CA SER A 256 -3.66 -14.03 -0.90
C SER A 256 -2.17 -14.31 -0.77
N GLN A 257 -1.59 -14.11 0.42
CA GLN A 257 -0.19 -14.44 0.66
C GLN A 257 -0.01 -15.96 0.64
N PRO A 258 1.08 -16.48 0.03
CA PRO A 258 1.40 -17.89 0.16
C PRO A 258 1.51 -18.21 1.65
N SER A 259 0.71 -19.17 2.13
CA SER A 259 0.86 -19.66 3.50
C SER A 259 2.32 -20.06 3.68
N SER A 260 3.00 -19.48 4.66
CA SER A 260 4.29 -19.98 5.08
C SER A 260 4.11 -21.47 5.36
N ILE A 261 4.68 -22.32 4.50
CA ILE A 261 4.76 -23.75 4.79
C ILE A 261 5.62 -23.82 6.04
N THR A 262 4.98 -24.00 7.19
CA THR A 262 5.65 -24.46 8.39
C THR A 262 6.15 -25.86 8.05
N SER A 263 7.37 -25.94 7.55
CA SER A 263 8.03 -27.22 7.42
C SER A 263 8.13 -27.78 8.83
N ASN A 264 7.41 -28.86 9.10
CA ASN A 264 7.72 -29.78 10.20
C ASN A 264 9.04 -30.52 9.89
N ALA A 265 10.08 -29.78 9.50
CA ALA A 265 11.43 -30.30 9.48
C ALA A 265 11.83 -30.47 10.94
N SER A 266 11.92 -31.74 11.34
CA SER A 266 12.50 -32.14 12.61
C SER A 266 13.84 -31.42 12.81
N LYS A 267 14.09 -31.05 14.07
CA LYS A 267 15.32 -30.41 14.54
C LYS A 267 16.57 -31.13 13.99
N THR A 268 17.12 -30.66 12.88
CA THR A 268 18.50 -30.94 12.49
C THR A 268 19.43 -30.12 13.40
N PRO A 269 20.51 -30.72 13.93
CA PRO A 269 21.45 -30.01 14.79
C PRO A 269 22.18 -28.90 14.01
N PRO A 270 22.71 -27.88 14.70
CA PRO A 270 23.26 -26.69 14.06
C PRO A 270 24.45 -27.07 13.15
N ASN A 271 24.44 -26.50 11.95
CA ASN A 271 25.48 -26.66 10.94
C ASN A 271 26.85 -26.26 11.53
N PHE A 272 27.86 -27.13 11.38
CA PHE A 272 29.24 -26.94 11.81
C PHE A 272 29.89 -25.61 11.33
N LEU A 273 29.33 -24.99 10.29
CA LEU A 273 29.78 -23.71 9.74
C LEU A 273 29.34 -22.48 10.57
N THR A 274 28.20 -22.52 11.27
CA THR A 274 27.77 -21.38 12.11
C THR A 274 28.58 -21.30 13.39
N SER A 275 28.96 -22.45 13.98
CA SER A 275 29.80 -22.44 15.18
C SER A 275 31.24 -21.97 14.90
N LEU A 276 31.75 -22.19 13.68
CA LEU A 276 33.07 -21.69 13.28
C LEU A 276 33.06 -20.16 13.11
N LEU A 277 31.97 -19.58 12.61
CA LEU A 277 31.84 -18.13 12.48
C LEU A 277 31.77 -17.44 13.85
N ASP A 278 31.01 -18.01 14.79
CA ASP A 278 30.88 -17.45 16.15
C ASP A 278 32.21 -17.52 16.93
N VAL A 279 32.97 -18.61 16.76
CA VAL A 279 34.32 -18.74 17.35
C VAL A 279 35.28 -17.72 16.73
N PHE A 280 35.18 -17.46 15.43
CA PHE A 280 36.05 -16.48 14.76
C PHE A 280 35.74 -15.05 15.20
N ILE A 281 34.45 -14.69 15.31
CA ILE A 281 34.01 -13.38 15.81
C ILE A 281 34.42 -13.18 17.27
N GLY A 282 34.31 -14.22 18.10
CA GLY A 282 34.77 -14.19 19.49
C GLY A 282 36.29 -13.97 19.61
N LEU A 283 37.08 -14.59 18.74
CA LEU A 283 38.54 -14.44 18.72
C LEU A 283 38.97 -13.03 18.30
N VAL A 284 38.29 -12.45 17.31
CA VAL A 284 38.54 -11.07 16.84
C VAL A 284 38.22 -10.04 17.94
N HIS A 285 37.11 -10.23 18.67
CA HIS A 285 36.77 -9.37 19.82
C HIS A 285 37.76 -9.50 20.98
N PHE A 286 38.24 -10.71 21.26
CA PHE A 286 39.24 -10.93 22.31
C PHE A 286 40.59 -10.30 21.98
N LEU A 287 41.05 -10.43 20.73
CA LEU A 287 42.32 -9.85 20.28
C LEU A 287 42.27 -8.31 20.23
N SER A 288 41.15 -7.73 19.80
CA SER A 288 40.96 -6.27 19.81
C SER A 288 40.87 -5.71 21.24
N TYR A 289 40.24 -6.43 22.18
CA TYR A 289 40.26 -6.07 23.60
C TYR A 289 41.67 -6.12 24.21
N LEU A 290 42.47 -7.14 23.86
CA LEU A 290 43.84 -7.27 24.34
C LEU A 290 44.73 -6.13 23.80
N PHE A 291 44.57 -5.76 22.52
CA PHE A 291 45.29 -4.66 21.89
C PHE A 291 45.00 -3.32 22.58
N VAL A 292 43.73 -3.05 22.92
CA VAL A 292 43.35 -1.86 23.68
C VAL A 292 43.99 -1.86 25.08
N LYS A 293 44.01 -2.99 25.80
CA LYS A 293 44.64 -3.08 27.13
C LYS A 293 46.15 -2.92 27.12
N LEU A 294 46.84 -3.37 26.07
CA LEU A 294 48.30 -3.21 25.92
C LEU A 294 48.69 -1.77 25.59
N SER A 295 47.87 -1.05 24.80
CA SER A 295 48.09 0.37 24.49
C SER A 295 47.93 1.31 25.68
N PHE A 296 47.26 0.89 26.76
CA PHE A 296 47.14 1.66 28.01
C PHE A 296 48.24 1.37 29.04
N LYS A 297 49.18 0.45 28.75
CA LYS A 297 50.33 0.14 29.63
C LYS A 297 51.65 0.77 29.18
N ILE A 298 51.63 1.49 28.05
CA ILE A 298 52.77 2.24 27.51
C ILE A 298 52.37 3.72 27.47
N ASN A 299 52.25 4.32 28.66
CA ASN A 299 52.32 5.76 28.92
C ASN A 299 52.49 5.96 30.43
#